data_AF-A0A495SUJ9-F1
#
_entry.id   AF-A0A495SUJ9-F1
#
_cell.length_a   1.000
_cell.length_b   1.000
_cell.length_c   1.000
_cell.angle_alpha   90.00
_cell.angle_beta   90.00
_cell.angle_gamma   90.00
#
_symmetry.space_group_name_H-M   'P 1'
#
loop_
_entity.id
_entity.type
_entity.pdbx_description
1 polymer ?
#
loop_
_entity_poly.entity_id
_entity_poly.type
_entity_poly.pdbx_seq_one_letter_code
_entity_poly.pdbx_strand_id
1 'polypeptide(L)'
;MVFKRNAPHVQVSPVTLGNQLGLPVRWARMTGVTLKYPCVCCGRLTMDGPPGSYEICPVCFWEDDAIQLRWPDYSGGANRPSLIEAQENYRAFGACEERSVEHVRLPEDDEPMDPSWRPIDPGRDRFEPRGVPLAEWPDDRTALYWWRYRDTGFWRRATPAGRSRRPS
;
A
#
# COMPACT_ATOMS: atom_id res chain seq x y z
N MET A 1 48.57 54.24 -17.89
CA MET A 1 47.51 55.27 -18.08
C MET A 1 46.39 54.60 -18.86
N VAL A 2 45.10 54.63 -18.50
CA VAL A 2 44.32 55.18 -17.37
C VAL A 2 43.07 54.27 -17.20
N PHE A 3 42.22 54.30 -16.18
CA PHE A 3 41.99 55.21 -15.04
C PHE A 3 42.05 54.47 -13.67
N LYS A 4 41.56 55.10 -12.60
CA LYS A 4 41.11 54.46 -11.35
C LYS A 4 39.58 54.59 -11.22
N ARG A 5 38.98 53.70 -10.42
CA ARG A 5 37.55 53.64 -10.11
C ARG A 5 37.06 54.89 -9.36
N ASN A 6 35.79 55.22 -9.52
CA ASN A 6 34.93 55.73 -8.45
C ASN A 6 33.46 55.43 -8.79
N ALA A 7 32.70 54.92 -7.83
CA ALA A 7 31.27 54.65 -7.95
C ALA A 7 30.50 55.53 -6.95
N PRO A 8 29.31 56.05 -7.30
CA PRO A 8 28.55 56.91 -6.40
C PRO A 8 27.89 56.13 -5.27
N HIS A 9 27.94 56.70 -4.07
CA HIS A 9 27.17 56.24 -2.91
C HIS A 9 25.67 56.46 -3.16
N VAL A 10 24.85 55.41 -2.99
CA VAL A 10 23.39 55.53 -2.87
C VAL A 10 23.01 55.18 -1.43
N GLN A 11 22.39 56.12 -0.73
CA GLN A 11 21.82 55.85 0.59
C GLN A 11 20.43 55.23 0.44
N VAL A 12 20.17 54.16 1.18
CA VAL A 12 18.84 53.54 1.29
C VAL A 12 18.22 53.85 2.66
N SER A 13 17.08 54.54 2.64
CA SER A 13 16.28 54.81 3.83
C SER A 13 15.42 53.60 4.19
N PRO A 14 15.16 53.32 5.48
CA PRO A 14 14.32 52.20 5.89
C PRO A 14 12.84 52.51 5.64
N VAL A 15 12.20 51.76 4.74
CA VAL A 15 10.74 51.82 4.57
C VAL A 15 10.11 50.73 5.44
N THR A 16 9.68 51.11 6.64
CA THR A 16 8.80 50.29 7.47
C THR A 16 7.36 50.50 7.00
N LEU A 17 6.74 49.48 6.39
CA LEU A 17 5.31 49.51 6.09
C LEU A 17 4.66 48.18 6.45
N GLY A 18 3.71 48.27 7.37
CA GLY A 18 3.18 47.17 8.15
C GLY A 18 2.50 46.07 7.33
N ASN A 19 2.59 44.86 7.89
CA ASN A 19 1.82 43.70 7.48
C ASN A 19 0.32 43.91 7.82
N GLN A 20 -0.38 44.71 7.01
CA GLN A 20 -1.84 44.85 7.07
C GLN A 20 -2.48 43.89 6.08
N LEU A 21 -2.75 42.66 6.55
CA LEU A 21 -4.03 41.97 6.35
C LEU A 21 -4.03 40.78 7.32
N GLY A 22 -4.57 41.00 8.52
CA GLY A 22 -4.76 39.98 9.55
C GLY A 22 -5.87 38.99 9.19
N LEU A 23 -5.77 38.34 8.03
CA LEU A 23 -6.58 37.18 7.71
C LEU A 23 -6.07 36.03 8.59
N PRO A 24 -6.91 35.41 9.43
CA PRO A 24 -6.48 34.21 10.14
C PRO A 24 -6.07 33.18 9.10
N VAL A 25 -4.94 32.51 9.33
CA VAL A 25 -4.57 31.30 8.57
C VAL A 25 -5.65 30.28 8.89
N ARG A 26 -6.71 30.30 8.08
CA ARG A 26 -7.76 29.29 8.11
C ARG A 26 -7.08 28.02 7.68
N TRP A 27 -6.72 27.19 8.66
CA TRP A 27 -6.52 25.76 8.45
C TRP A 27 -7.87 25.20 8.01
N ALA A 28 -8.18 25.37 6.72
CA ALA A 28 -9.23 24.64 6.07
C ALA A 28 -8.87 23.18 6.31
N ARG A 29 -9.67 22.49 7.13
CA ARG A 29 -9.58 21.04 7.27
C ARG A 29 -9.66 20.50 5.85
N MET A 30 -8.66 19.74 5.42
CA MET A 30 -8.77 18.92 4.20
C MET A 30 -9.82 17.85 4.51
N THR A 31 -11.09 18.18 4.27
CA THR A 31 -12.21 17.30 4.54
C THR A 31 -12.26 16.22 3.48
N GLY A 32 -11.94 14.99 3.86
CA GLY A 32 -12.26 13.80 3.06
C GLY A 32 -11.18 13.34 2.08
N VAL A 33 -9.93 13.17 2.52
CA VAL A 33 -9.06 12.15 1.89
C VAL A 33 -9.38 10.82 2.57
N THR A 34 -10.28 10.04 1.97
CA THR A 34 -10.49 8.64 2.37
C THR A 34 -9.27 7.84 1.90
N LEU A 35 -8.50 7.30 2.84
CA LEU A 35 -7.37 6.44 2.53
C LEU A 35 -7.89 5.05 2.14
N LYS A 36 -7.96 4.82 0.83
CA LYS A 36 -8.26 3.51 0.25
C LYS A 36 -7.07 2.55 0.41
N TYR A 37 -7.36 1.28 0.63
CA TYR A 37 -6.37 0.19 0.64
C TYR A 37 -6.30 -0.48 -0.74
N PRO A 38 -5.12 -0.98 -1.14
CA PRO A 38 -4.95 -1.73 -2.38
C PRO A 38 -5.61 -3.11 -2.30
N CYS A 39 -6.41 -3.45 -3.30
CA CYS A 39 -6.82 -4.83 -3.53
C CYS A 39 -5.58 -5.71 -3.81
N VAL A 40 -5.45 -6.79 -3.04
CA VAL A 40 -4.30 -7.72 -3.16
C VAL A 40 -4.23 -8.42 -4.52
N CYS A 41 -5.36 -8.59 -5.22
CA CYS A 41 -5.44 -9.26 -6.52
C CYS A 41 -5.07 -8.36 -7.70
N CYS A 42 -5.55 -7.10 -7.75
CA CYS A 42 -5.36 -6.22 -8.92
C CYS A 42 -4.48 -4.98 -8.65
N GLY A 43 -4.10 -4.75 -7.39
CA GLY A 43 -3.27 -3.62 -6.97
C GLY A 43 -3.96 -2.25 -6.95
N ARG A 44 -5.23 -2.13 -7.37
CA ARG A 44 -5.99 -0.87 -7.36
C ARG A 44 -6.42 -0.47 -5.96
N LEU A 45 -6.40 0.83 -5.66
CA LEU A 45 -6.84 1.42 -4.40
C LEU A 45 -8.39 1.50 -4.34
N THR A 46 -9.05 0.34 -4.20
CA THR A 46 -10.51 0.24 -4.22
C THR A 46 -11.14 0.04 -2.83
N MET A 47 -10.41 -0.56 -1.90
CA MET A 47 -10.98 -1.05 -0.62
C MET A 47 -11.08 0.08 0.41
N ASP A 48 -12.17 0.19 1.16
CA ASP A 48 -12.33 1.14 2.26
C ASP A 48 -11.73 0.62 3.58
N GLY A 49 -11.74 -0.70 3.78
CA GLY A 49 -11.20 -1.38 4.96
C GLY A 49 -9.77 -1.93 4.77
N PRO A 50 -9.06 -2.18 5.89
CA PRO A 50 -7.75 -2.84 5.88
C PRO A 50 -7.90 -4.34 5.56
N PRO A 51 -6.80 -5.03 5.17
CA PRO A 51 -6.84 -6.42 4.70
C PRO A 51 -7.63 -7.41 5.58
N GLY A 52 -8.38 -8.28 4.93
CA GLY A 52 -9.38 -9.12 5.59
C GLY A 52 -10.62 -8.34 6.00
N SER A 53 -11.06 -7.35 5.20
CA SER A 53 -12.33 -6.64 5.40
C SER A 53 -13.54 -7.37 4.81
N TYR A 54 -13.31 -8.41 3.99
CA TYR A 54 -14.32 -9.14 3.21
C TYR A 54 -15.06 -8.28 2.18
N GLU A 55 -14.53 -7.10 1.84
CA GLU A 55 -15.03 -6.32 0.71
C GLU A 55 -14.66 -6.99 -0.62
N ILE A 56 -15.54 -6.87 -1.61
CA ILE A 56 -15.31 -7.36 -2.97
C ILE A 56 -14.79 -6.20 -3.82
N CYS A 57 -13.61 -6.36 -4.42
CA CYS A 57 -13.03 -5.35 -5.30
C CYS A 57 -13.87 -5.19 -6.59
N PRO A 58 -14.40 -4.01 -6.92
CA PRO A 58 -15.22 -3.80 -8.13
C PRO A 58 -14.44 -3.92 -9.45
N VAL A 59 -13.10 -3.86 -9.38
CA VAL A 59 -12.21 -3.93 -10.56
C VAL A 59 -11.87 -5.36 -10.96
N CYS A 60 -11.80 -6.30 -10.02
CA CYS A 60 -11.41 -7.68 -10.31
C CYS A 60 -12.28 -8.74 -9.65
N PHE A 61 -13.27 -8.36 -8.84
CA PHE A 61 -14.19 -9.24 -8.12
C PHE A 61 -13.53 -10.19 -7.09
N TRP A 62 -12.32 -9.89 -6.63
CA TRP A 62 -11.69 -10.60 -5.51
C TRP A 62 -12.30 -10.14 -4.18
N GLU A 63 -12.74 -11.08 -3.34
CA GLU A 63 -13.15 -10.84 -1.95
C GLU A 63 -11.92 -10.79 -1.04
N ASP A 64 -11.76 -9.72 -0.28
CA ASP A 64 -10.59 -9.46 0.56
C ASP A 64 -10.56 -10.34 1.83
N ASP A 65 -10.10 -11.58 1.64
CA ASP A 65 -9.93 -12.58 2.70
C ASP A 65 -8.49 -12.64 3.27
N ALA A 66 -8.39 -12.60 4.60
CA ALA A 66 -7.12 -12.66 5.31
C ALA A 66 -6.43 -14.04 5.25
N ILE A 67 -7.19 -15.14 5.10
CA ILE A 67 -6.62 -16.49 5.01
C ILE A 67 -5.87 -16.65 3.69
N GLN A 68 -6.52 -16.30 2.58
CA GLN A 68 -5.93 -16.32 1.23
C GLN A 68 -4.86 -15.24 1.03
N LEU A 69 -4.87 -14.14 1.79
CA LEU A 69 -3.73 -13.21 1.83
C LEU A 69 -2.50 -13.81 2.55
N ARG A 70 -2.70 -14.54 3.65
CA ARG A 70 -1.62 -15.16 4.43
C ARG A 70 -1.02 -16.39 3.73
N TRP A 71 -1.87 -17.20 3.12
CA TRP A 71 -1.50 -18.39 2.35
C TRP A 71 -2.02 -18.23 0.92
N PRO A 72 -1.27 -17.55 0.02
CA PRO A 72 -1.77 -17.17 -1.29
C PRO A 72 -1.86 -18.30 -2.31
N ASP A 73 -1.40 -19.50 -1.95
CA ASP A 73 -1.66 -20.76 -2.66
C ASP A 73 -2.97 -21.44 -2.20
N TYR A 74 -3.64 -20.91 -1.16
CA TYR A 74 -4.88 -21.48 -0.63
C TYR A 74 -6.06 -21.20 -1.58
N SER A 75 -6.47 -22.23 -2.30
CA SER A 75 -7.68 -22.28 -3.15
C SER A 75 -8.88 -22.82 -2.35
N GLY A 76 -10.08 -22.31 -2.62
CA GLY A 76 -11.31 -22.82 -2.01
C GLY A 76 -11.59 -22.26 -0.62
N GLY A 77 -11.87 -20.97 -0.54
CA GLY A 77 -12.35 -20.26 0.65
C GLY A 77 -13.47 -19.29 0.29
N ALA A 78 -13.31 -18.03 0.67
CA ALA A 78 -14.12 -16.92 0.13
C ALA A 78 -14.03 -16.88 -1.41
N ASN A 79 -12.81 -16.94 -1.94
CA ASN A 79 -12.56 -17.04 -3.37
C ASN A 79 -12.34 -18.52 -3.76
N ARG A 80 -12.86 -18.90 -4.94
CA ARG A 80 -12.62 -20.23 -5.54
C ARG A 80 -11.14 -20.40 -5.94
N PRO A 81 -10.54 -19.52 -6.77
CA PRO A 81 -9.10 -19.56 -7.02
C PRO A 81 -8.31 -19.17 -5.76
N SER A 82 -7.04 -19.55 -5.72
CA SER A 82 -6.04 -18.96 -4.83
C SER A 82 -5.68 -17.53 -5.26
N LEU A 83 -5.00 -16.77 -4.39
CA LEU A 83 -4.60 -15.39 -4.70
C LEU A 83 -3.55 -15.33 -5.83
N ILE A 84 -2.69 -16.35 -5.95
CA ILE A 84 -1.74 -16.48 -7.07
C ILE A 84 -2.51 -16.65 -8.38
N GLU A 85 -3.42 -17.63 -8.46
CA GLU A 85 -4.25 -17.88 -9.64
C GLU A 85 -5.11 -16.65 -9.98
N ALA A 86 -5.66 -15.95 -8.99
CA ALA A 86 -6.46 -14.74 -9.21
C ALA A 86 -5.66 -13.58 -9.81
N GLN A 87 -4.39 -13.42 -9.45
CA GLN A 87 -3.49 -12.42 -10.06
C GLN A 87 -3.14 -12.76 -11.51
N GLU A 88 -3.01 -14.04 -11.84
CA GLU A 88 -2.79 -14.52 -13.20
C GLU A 88 -4.06 -14.35 -14.06
N ASN A 89 -5.22 -14.73 -13.52
CA ASN A 89 -6.54 -14.53 -14.12
C ASN A 89 -6.83 -13.05 -14.41
N TYR A 90 -6.57 -12.15 -13.46
CA TYR A 90 -6.78 -10.71 -13.65
C TYR A 90 -5.90 -10.16 -14.78
N ARG A 91 -4.66 -10.64 -14.90
CA ARG A 91 -3.77 -10.28 -16.02
C ARG A 91 -4.24 -10.85 -17.37
N ALA A 92 -4.89 -12.02 -17.37
CA ALA A 92 -5.32 -12.70 -18.58
C ALA A 92 -6.65 -12.13 -19.14
N PHE A 93 -7.63 -11.85 -18.28
CA PHE A 93 -8.99 -11.48 -18.69
C PHE A 93 -9.69 -10.44 -17.79
N GLY A 94 -8.98 -9.80 -16.86
CA GLY A 94 -9.51 -8.65 -16.11
C GLY A 94 -10.39 -8.98 -14.89
N ALA A 95 -10.53 -10.25 -14.50
CA ALA A 95 -11.23 -10.67 -13.29
C ALA A 95 -10.43 -11.73 -12.51
N CYS A 96 -10.74 -11.94 -11.23
CA CYS A 96 -10.08 -12.93 -10.37
C CYS A 96 -10.37 -14.38 -10.81
N GLU A 97 -11.50 -14.61 -11.47
CA GLU A 97 -11.87 -15.87 -12.11
C GLU A 97 -12.85 -15.63 -13.27
N GLU A 98 -12.91 -16.57 -14.21
CA GLU A 98 -13.61 -16.41 -15.50
C GLU A 98 -15.11 -16.12 -15.33
N ARG A 99 -15.77 -16.75 -14.35
CA ARG A 99 -17.19 -16.51 -14.05
C ARG A 99 -17.49 -15.09 -13.53
N SER A 100 -16.48 -14.36 -13.08
CA SER A 100 -16.64 -13.02 -12.49
C SER A 100 -16.43 -11.89 -13.49
N VAL A 101 -16.13 -12.19 -14.77
CA VAL A 101 -15.92 -11.19 -15.83
C VAL A 101 -17.17 -10.33 -16.08
N GLU A 102 -18.38 -10.85 -15.86
CA GLU A 102 -19.62 -10.07 -15.97
C GLU A 102 -19.92 -9.16 -14.75
N HIS A 103 -19.09 -9.23 -13.70
CA HIS A 103 -19.28 -8.46 -12.46
C HIS A 103 -18.20 -7.38 -12.22
N VAL A 104 -17.19 -7.28 -13.09
CA VAL A 104 -16.13 -6.27 -12.97
C VAL A 104 -16.47 -4.99 -13.73
N ARG A 105 -15.93 -3.86 -13.26
CA ARG A 105 -15.85 -2.61 -14.02
C ARG A 105 -14.39 -2.19 -14.23
N LEU A 106 -14.18 -1.24 -15.15
CA LEU A 106 -12.90 -0.56 -15.23
C LEU A 106 -12.61 0.22 -13.92
N PRO A 107 -11.34 0.44 -13.55
CA PRO A 107 -10.96 1.34 -12.47
C PRO A 107 -11.41 2.77 -12.76
N GLU A 108 -11.82 3.49 -11.71
CA GLU A 108 -12.09 4.93 -11.77
C GLU A 108 -10.78 5.74 -11.68
N ASP A 109 -10.82 7.03 -12.02
CA ASP A 109 -9.63 7.89 -12.07
C ASP A 109 -8.97 8.08 -10.70
N ASP A 110 -9.74 7.98 -9.62
CA ASP A 110 -9.30 8.04 -8.23
C ASP A 110 -8.96 6.66 -7.62
N GLU A 111 -8.99 5.60 -8.42
CA GLU A 111 -8.54 4.24 -8.09
C GLU A 111 -7.21 3.88 -8.80
N PRO A 112 -6.11 4.60 -8.55
CA PRO A 112 -4.83 4.25 -9.13
C PRO A 112 -4.34 2.89 -8.60
N MET A 113 -3.41 2.28 -9.32
CA MET A 113 -2.64 1.15 -8.80
C MET A 113 -1.66 1.65 -7.72
N ASP A 114 -1.53 0.94 -6.59
CA ASP A 114 -0.46 1.19 -5.61
C ASP A 114 0.90 1.11 -6.35
N PRO A 115 1.70 2.19 -6.41
CA PRO A 115 2.94 2.21 -7.20
C PRO A 115 4.00 1.20 -6.77
N SER A 116 3.86 0.61 -5.58
CA SER A 116 4.73 -0.47 -5.09
C SER A 116 4.15 -1.87 -5.33
N TRP A 117 2.88 -1.99 -5.73
CA TRP A 117 2.24 -3.28 -5.92
C TRP A 117 2.88 -4.05 -7.07
N ARG A 118 2.98 -5.36 -6.86
CA ARG A 118 3.40 -6.34 -7.84
C ARG A 118 2.73 -7.67 -7.50
N PRO A 119 2.45 -8.51 -8.50
CA PRO A 119 2.07 -9.89 -8.25
C PRO A 119 3.13 -10.66 -7.47
N ILE A 120 2.65 -11.76 -6.91
CA ILE A 120 3.43 -12.74 -6.18
C ILE A 120 4.42 -13.39 -7.15
N ASP A 121 5.65 -13.56 -6.66
CA ASP A 121 6.72 -14.29 -7.34
C ASP A 121 7.11 -15.46 -6.43
N PRO A 122 6.64 -16.70 -6.70
CA PRO A 122 6.94 -17.86 -5.86
C PRO A 122 8.44 -18.20 -5.75
N GLY A 123 9.29 -17.70 -6.66
CA GLY A 123 10.75 -17.84 -6.57
C GLY A 123 11.40 -16.85 -5.59
N ARG A 124 10.70 -15.77 -5.24
CA ARG A 124 11.17 -14.68 -4.37
C ARG A 124 10.45 -14.62 -3.03
N ASP A 125 9.13 -14.76 -3.05
CA ASP A 125 8.24 -14.52 -1.93
C ASP A 125 8.03 -15.80 -1.12
N ARG A 126 8.45 -15.78 0.15
CA ARG A 126 8.48 -16.96 1.02
C ARG A 126 7.34 -16.95 2.02
N PHE A 127 6.13 -17.22 1.54
CA PHE A 127 4.95 -17.39 2.39
C PHE A 127 5.09 -18.58 3.34
N GLU A 128 4.26 -18.61 4.39
CA GLU A 128 4.15 -19.77 5.26
C GLU A 128 3.58 -20.98 4.48
N PRO A 129 3.93 -22.23 4.82
CA PRO A 129 3.26 -23.40 4.27
C PRO A 129 1.77 -23.38 4.60
N ARG A 130 0.93 -23.79 3.64
CA ARG A 130 -0.53 -23.76 3.74
C ARG A 130 -1.05 -24.34 5.06
N GLY A 131 -1.77 -23.52 5.84
CA GLY A 131 -2.36 -23.94 7.11
C GLY A 131 -1.36 -24.18 8.26
N VAL A 132 -0.08 -23.85 8.07
CA VAL A 132 0.97 -23.93 9.11
C VAL A 132 1.30 -22.52 9.59
N PRO A 133 0.66 -22.01 10.66
CA PRO A 133 0.95 -20.69 11.19
C PRO A 133 2.33 -20.68 11.86
N LEU A 134 3.34 -20.18 11.17
CA LEU A 134 4.72 -20.05 11.70
C LEU A 134 4.86 -18.86 12.67
N ALA A 135 3.87 -17.96 12.69
CA ALA A 135 3.76 -16.85 13.63
C ALA A 135 2.30 -16.51 14.02
N GLU A 136 2.15 -15.64 15.00
CA GLU A 136 0.85 -15.05 15.35
C GLU A 136 0.35 -14.09 14.25
N TRP A 137 -0.97 -13.89 14.21
CA TRP A 137 -1.58 -12.88 13.34
C TRP A 137 -1.13 -11.48 13.79
N PRO A 138 -0.77 -10.58 12.86
CA PRO A 138 -0.50 -9.19 13.20
C PRO A 138 -1.81 -8.43 13.46
N ASP A 139 -1.79 -7.50 14.43
CA ASP A 139 -2.90 -6.56 14.66
C ASP A 139 -3.14 -5.67 13.42
N ASP A 140 -2.06 -5.14 12.84
CA ASP A 140 -2.05 -4.46 11.54
C ASP A 140 -1.82 -5.48 10.42
N ARG A 141 -2.91 -5.86 9.74
CA ARG A 141 -2.87 -6.81 8.63
C ARG A 141 -2.25 -6.25 7.34
N THR A 142 -1.98 -4.95 7.23
CA THR A 142 -1.16 -4.42 6.12
C THR A 142 0.28 -4.95 6.15
N ALA A 143 0.72 -5.48 7.30
CA ALA A 143 1.96 -6.26 7.41
C ALA A 143 1.99 -7.48 6.47
N LEU A 144 0.84 -7.99 6.01
CA LEU A 144 0.76 -9.13 5.09
C LEU A 144 0.95 -8.73 3.61
N TYR A 145 1.19 -7.45 3.28
CA TYR A 145 1.46 -7.02 1.92
C TYR A 145 2.91 -7.36 1.49
N TRP A 146 3.10 -8.52 0.83
CA TRP A 146 4.41 -9.03 0.38
C TRP A 146 5.23 -8.04 -0.47
N TRP A 147 4.55 -7.12 -1.18
CA TRP A 147 5.21 -6.13 -2.03
C TRP A 147 5.86 -4.99 -1.25
N ARG A 148 5.40 -4.69 -0.03
CA ARG A 148 5.88 -3.56 0.79
C ARG A 148 7.19 -3.84 1.54
N TYR A 149 7.60 -5.10 1.65
CA TYR A 149 8.76 -5.51 2.47
C TYR A 149 9.94 -6.06 1.66
N ARG A 150 10.24 -5.43 0.50
CA ARG A 150 11.26 -5.87 -0.47
C ARG A 150 12.61 -6.23 0.17
N ASP A 151 13.05 -5.46 1.17
CA ASP A 151 14.46 -5.46 1.63
C ASP A 151 14.64 -5.93 3.08
N THR A 152 13.55 -5.99 3.88
CA THR A 152 13.60 -6.47 5.28
C THR A 152 13.38 -7.97 5.42
N GLY A 153 12.98 -8.65 4.33
CA GLY A 153 12.71 -10.08 4.34
C GLY A 153 11.52 -10.45 5.23
N PHE A 154 10.51 -9.57 5.34
CA PHE A 154 9.27 -9.85 6.08
C PHE A 154 8.40 -10.85 5.31
N TRP A 155 8.82 -12.11 5.37
CA TRP A 155 7.94 -13.20 5.71
C TRP A 155 8.68 -13.98 6.79
N ARG A 156 8.13 -13.91 8.00
CA ARG A 156 8.84 -14.14 9.27
C ARG A 156 9.65 -15.44 9.21
N ARG A 157 10.99 -15.36 9.19
CA ARG A 157 11.79 -16.49 9.65
C ARG A 157 11.33 -16.75 11.08
N ALA A 158 10.86 -17.96 11.36
CA ALA A 158 10.56 -18.36 12.73
C ALA A 158 11.78 -18.02 13.59
N THR A 159 11.61 -17.14 14.57
CA THR A 159 12.68 -16.77 15.50
C THR A 159 13.13 -18.07 16.15
N PRO A 160 14.41 -18.49 16.02
CA PRO A 160 14.85 -19.72 16.67
C PRO A 160 14.60 -19.56 18.16
N ALA A 161 13.84 -20.48 18.75
CA ALA A 161 13.52 -20.44 20.17
C ALA A 161 14.82 -20.57 20.98
N GLY A 162 15.36 -19.44 21.40
CA GLY A 162 16.65 -19.34 22.08
C GLY A 162 16.90 -17.90 22.55
N ARG A 163 17.25 -17.63 23.80
CA ARG A 163 17.67 -18.53 24.88
C ARG A 163 16.92 -18.20 26.16
N SER A 164 16.48 -19.22 26.91
CA SER A 164 16.17 -19.01 28.31
C SER A 164 17.45 -18.53 29.02
N ARG A 165 17.39 -17.35 29.64
CA ARG A 165 18.42 -16.95 30.59
C ARG A 165 18.26 -17.84 31.81
N ARG A 166 19.23 -18.74 32.05
CA ARG A 166 19.38 -19.33 33.38
C ARG A 166 19.65 -18.19 34.37
N PRO A 167 18.99 -18.12 35.53
CA PRO A 167 19.41 -17.25 36.61
C PRO A 167 20.79 -17.70 37.11
N SER A 168 21.60 -16.73 37.53
CA SER A 168 22.86 -16.94 38.24
C SER A 168 22.63 -17.37 39.69
#